data_AF-R9JQB3-F1
#
_entry.id   AF-R9JQB3-F1
#
_cell.length_a   1.000
_cell.length_b   1.000
_cell.length_c   1.000
_cell.angle_alpha   90.00
_cell.angle_beta   90.00
_cell.angle_gamma   90.00
#
_symmetry.space_group_name_H-M   'P 1'
#
loop_
_entity.id
_entity.type
_entity.pdbx_description
1 polymer ?
#
loop_
_entity_poly.entity_id
_entity_poly.type
_entity_poly.pdbx_seq_one_letter_code
_entity_poly.pdbx_strand_id
1 'polypeptide(L)'
;MIRIKKTSIQLFNEYMLSYSWEDEACPWCGSKGNCVSHGSYMRSMADFTYGKAVYGEICVLRLCCTSCGHTHAILPDVIIPYSVYGLFFILRVLAEYFLPLHTVGKLCSRFGISVSMLYRWRDLFLSHKQEWLGMLVSAETAPSAFIKGLCFLERYSISFACQFVLLSARSFLQSHRNPADYRQEFF
;
A
#
# COMPACT_ATOMS: atom_id res chain seq x y z
N MET A 1 -7.63 -20.56 6.83
CA MET A 1 -7.53 -19.32 7.63
C MET A 1 -6.13 -18.75 7.44
N ILE A 2 -5.96 -17.49 7.03
CA ILE A 2 -4.62 -16.88 6.89
C ILE A 2 -3.98 -16.77 8.27
N ARG A 3 -2.85 -17.45 8.47
CA ARG A 3 -2.14 -17.49 9.76
C ARG A 3 -0.99 -16.49 9.74
N ILE A 4 -1.18 -15.36 10.42
CA ILE A 4 -0.11 -14.42 10.73
C ILE A 4 0.65 -14.98 11.94
N LYS A 5 1.95 -15.26 11.78
CA LYS A 5 2.77 -15.93 12.80
C LYS A 5 3.34 -14.98 13.86
N LYS A 6 3.61 -13.72 13.47
CA LYS A 6 4.13 -12.66 14.34
C LYS A 6 3.27 -11.41 14.23
N THR A 7 3.06 -10.74 15.34
CA THR A 7 2.35 -9.46 15.39
C THR A 7 3.23 -8.37 14.76
N SER A 8 2.63 -7.32 14.20
CA SER A 8 3.33 -6.08 13.82
C SER A 8 4.13 -5.49 14.99
N ILE A 9 3.66 -5.61 16.23
CA ILE A 9 4.44 -5.22 17.43
C ILE A 9 5.72 -6.05 17.57
N GLN A 10 5.63 -7.38 17.44
CA GLN A 10 6.81 -8.25 17.51
C GLN A 10 7.79 -7.96 16.38
N LEU A 11 7.29 -7.79 15.15
CA LEU A 11 8.12 -7.47 13.99
C LEU A 11 8.82 -6.11 14.14
N PHE A 12 8.12 -5.12 14.69
CA PHE A 12 8.71 -3.82 15.01
C PHE A 12 9.85 -3.96 16.02
N ASN A 13 9.60 -4.66 17.14
CA ASN A 13 10.62 -4.82 18.18
C ASN A 13 11.83 -5.60 17.65
N GLU A 14 11.62 -6.67 16.88
CA GLU A 14 12.70 -7.43 16.24
C GLU A 14 13.51 -6.57 15.28
N TYR A 15 12.85 -5.75 14.46
CA TYR A 15 13.52 -4.79 13.58
C TYR A 15 14.40 -3.82 14.37
N MET A 16 13.86 -3.25 15.45
CA MET A 16 14.59 -2.28 16.28
C MET A 16 15.78 -2.88 17.03
N LEU A 17 15.78 -4.18 17.35
CA LEU A 17 16.92 -4.85 17.99
C LEU A 17 18.18 -4.86 17.10
N SER A 18 18.00 -4.89 15.79
CA SER A 18 19.10 -4.88 14.80
C SER A 18 19.29 -3.53 14.11
N TYR A 19 18.47 -2.53 14.44
CA TYR A 19 18.48 -1.25 13.74
C TYR A 19 19.69 -0.39 14.14
N SER A 20 20.45 0.08 13.14
CA SER A 20 21.49 1.10 13.28
C SER A 20 21.18 2.27 12.37
N TRP A 21 21.28 3.49 12.90
CA TRP A 21 21.00 4.73 12.15
C TRP A 21 22.21 5.30 11.40
N GLU A 22 23.39 4.69 11.52
CA GLU A 22 24.64 5.20 10.93
C GLU A 22 24.57 5.34 9.40
N ASP A 23 23.86 4.42 8.73
CA ASP A 23 23.66 4.43 7.28
C ASP A 23 22.28 4.96 6.85
N GLU A 24 21.49 5.52 7.79
CA GLU A 24 20.14 6.00 7.50
C GLU A 24 20.20 7.20 6.54
N ALA A 25 19.50 7.08 5.41
CA ALA A 25 19.36 8.16 4.45
C ALA A 25 18.18 9.05 4.87
N CYS A 26 18.41 10.35 4.99
CA CYS A 26 17.34 11.29 5.29
C CYS A 26 16.26 11.21 4.18
N PRO A 27 14.99 10.91 4.51
CA PRO A 27 13.93 10.75 3.52
C PRO A 27 13.56 12.08 2.81
N TRP A 28 14.00 13.21 3.35
CA TRP A 28 13.69 14.55 2.81
C TRP A 28 14.75 15.07 1.83
N CYS A 29 16.04 14.80 2.10
CA CYS A 29 17.15 15.35 1.30
C CYS A 29 18.13 14.30 0.78
N GLY A 30 18.00 13.03 1.18
CA GLY A 30 18.88 11.94 0.75
C GLY A 30 20.25 11.90 1.43
N SER A 31 20.56 12.84 2.32
CA SER A 31 21.83 12.87 3.06
C SER A 31 22.01 11.62 3.92
N LYS A 32 23.16 10.94 3.79
CA LYS A 32 23.52 9.73 4.54
C LYS A 32 24.51 10.05 5.65
N GLY A 33 24.44 9.34 6.78
CA GLY A 33 25.34 9.52 7.92
C GLY A 33 25.15 10.83 8.69
N ASN A 34 24.16 11.63 8.32
CA ASN A 34 23.86 12.93 8.94
C ASN A 34 22.56 12.89 9.78
N CYS A 35 22.10 11.70 10.13
CA CYS A 35 20.92 11.50 10.95
C CYS A 35 21.36 11.25 12.41
N VAL A 36 20.87 12.08 13.33
CA VAL A 36 21.17 11.95 14.77
C VAL A 36 19.91 11.63 15.54
N SER A 37 20.03 10.90 16.64
CA SER A 37 18.91 10.64 17.55
C SER A 37 18.35 11.95 18.09
N HIS A 38 17.04 12.14 17.94
CA HIS A 38 16.32 13.33 18.38
C HIS A 38 15.38 13.03 19.56
N GLY A 39 14.92 11.80 19.69
CA GLY A 39 14.05 11.36 20.78
C GLY A 39 13.21 10.15 20.40
N SER A 40 12.21 9.84 21.21
CA SER A 40 11.26 8.76 20.95
C SER A 40 9.85 9.15 21.38
N TYR A 41 8.85 8.41 20.90
CA TYR A 41 7.47 8.54 21.37
C TYR A 41 6.79 7.18 21.45
N MET A 42 5.84 7.07 22.38
CA MET A 42 4.98 5.90 22.50
C MET A 42 3.84 5.97 21.49
N ARG A 43 3.57 4.85 20.82
CA ARG A 43 2.53 4.75 19.81
C ARG A 43 1.67 3.53 20.08
N SER A 44 0.37 3.75 20.23
CA SER A 44 -0.60 2.66 20.35
C SER A 44 -0.76 1.91 19.03
N MET A 45 -0.86 0.58 19.13
CA MET A 45 -0.94 -0.35 18.02
C MET A 45 -2.01 -1.41 18.28
N ALA A 46 -2.87 -1.62 17.29
CA ALA A 46 -3.85 -2.69 17.21
C ALA A 46 -3.33 -3.79 16.27
N ASP A 47 -3.41 -5.02 16.75
CA ASP A 47 -2.84 -6.20 16.12
C ASP A 47 -3.73 -7.44 16.33
N PHE A 48 -3.24 -8.61 15.94
CA PHE A 48 -3.98 -9.86 16.03
C PHE A 48 -3.13 -10.99 16.60
N THR A 49 -3.62 -11.67 17.64
CA THR A 49 -2.95 -12.84 18.22
C THR A 49 -3.99 -13.93 18.50
N TYR A 50 -3.71 -15.17 18.07
CA TYR A 50 -4.58 -16.34 18.29
C TYR A 50 -6.07 -16.13 17.96
N GLY A 51 -6.39 -15.41 16.90
CA GLY A 51 -7.79 -15.24 16.49
C GLY A 51 -8.50 -14.00 17.06
N LYS A 52 -7.82 -13.22 17.91
CA LYS A 52 -8.37 -12.06 18.64
C LYS A 52 -7.58 -10.78 18.36
N ALA A 53 -8.28 -9.66 18.32
CA ALA A 53 -7.64 -8.34 18.31
C ALA A 53 -6.90 -8.12 19.64
N VAL A 54 -5.68 -7.59 19.56
CA VAL A 54 -4.87 -7.19 20.71
C VAL A 54 -4.44 -5.75 20.55
N TYR A 55 -4.28 -5.05 21.68
CA TYR A 55 -3.82 -3.67 21.71
C TYR A 55 -2.54 -3.62 22.53
N GLY A 56 -1.56 -2.88 22.05
CA GLY A 56 -0.30 -2.65 22.74
C GLY A 56 0.31 -1.33 22.29
N GLU A 57 1.58 -1.14 22.63
CA GLU A 57 2.32 0.06 22.26
C GLU A 57 3.71 -0.28 21.75
N ILE A 58 4.25 0.59 20.91
CA ILE A 58 5.63 0.55 20.44
C ILE A 58 6.33 1.88 20.78
N CYS A 59 7.62 1.80 21.10
CA CYS A 59 8.45 2.98 21.30
C CYS A 59 9.16 3.32 19.98
N VAL A 60 8.73 4.40 19.33
CA VAL A 60 9.21 4.79 18.01
C VAL A 60 10.36 5.78 18.15
N LEU A 61 11.53 5.41 17.62
CA LEU A 61 12.69 6.28 17.52
C LEU A 61 12.45 7.40 16.49
N ARG A 62 12.93 8.61 16.80
CA ARG A 62 12.96 9.75 15.89
C ARG A 62 14.38 10.22 15.67
N LEU A 63 14.72 10.45 14.42
CA LEU A 63 15.99 11.05 14.00
C LEU A 63 15.77 12.47 13.49
N CYS A 64 16.77 13.31 13.64
CA CYS A 64 16.88 14.63 13.01
C CYS A 64 18.03 14.62 12.02
N CYS A 65 17.79 15.09 10.79
CA CYS A 65 18.86 15.27 9.82
C CYS A 65 19.59 16.60 10.06
N THR A 66 20.89 16.55 10.30
CA THR A 66 21.72 17.75 10.51
C THR A 66 21.93 18.54 9.23
N SER A 67 21.76 17.93 8.05
CA SER A 67 21.92 18.62 6.75
C SER A 67 20.72 19.50 6.39
N CYS A 68 19.48 19.09 6.71
CA CYS A 68 18.26 19.82 6.32
C CYS A 68 17.34 20.19 7.49
N GLY A 69 17.68 19.82 8.74
CA GLY A 69 16.91 20.12 9.95
C GLY A 69 15.60 19.34 10.11
N HIS A 70 15.24 18.45 9.20
CA HIS A 70 13.97 17.73 9.26
C HIS A 70 14.06 16.53 10.22
N THR A 71 12.98 16.30 10.97
CA THR A 71 12.83 15.10 11.82
C THR A 71 11.97 14.05 11.14
N HIS A 72 12.26 12.77 11.40
CA HIS A 72 11.51 11.63 10.86
C HIS A 72 11.50 10.48 11.86
N ALA A 73 10.45 9.67 11.79
CA ALA A 73 10.25 8.51 12.64
C ALA A 73 10.77 7.25 11.95
N ILE A 74 11.42 6.37 12.71
CA ILE A 74 11.88 5.07 12.21
C ILE A 74 10.73 4.08 12.34
N LEU A 75 10.15 3.75 11.19
CA LEU A 75 9.01 2.85 11.07
C LEU A 75 9.31 1.82 9.98
N PRO A 76 9.39 0.52 10.29
CA PRO A 76 9.45 -0.51 9.27
C PRO A 76 8.13 -0.57 8.48
N ASP A 77 8.19 -1.14 7.28
CA ASP A 77 7.09 -1.24 6.30
C ASP A 77 5.79 -1.85 6.84
N VAL A 78 5.88 -2.73 7.84
CA VAL A 78 4.72 -3.32 8.53
C VAL A 78 3.91 -2.31 9.36
N ILE A 79 4.47 -1.13 9.66
CA ILE A 79 3.83 -0.07 10.42
C ILE A 79 3.35 1.04 9.48
N ILE A 80 2.03 1.16 9.33
CA ILE A 80 1.41 2.21 8.51
C ILE A 80 1.49 3.55 9.26
N PRO A 81 2.14 4.61 8.74
CA PRO A 81 2.18 5.92 9.39
C PRO A 81 0.78 6.48 9.71
N TYR A 82 0.66 7.20 10.82
CA TYR A 82 -0.60 7.83 11.28
C TYR A 82 -1.79 6.89 11.50
N SER A 83 -1.55 5.57 11.54
CA SER A 83 -2.56 4.55 11.83
C SER A 83 -2.25 3.84 13.15
N VAL A 84 -3.26 3.58 13.96
CA VAL A 84 -3.10 2.64 15.10
C VAL A 84 -3.12 1.19 14.64
N TYR A 85 -3.55 0.89 13.41
CA TYR A 85 -3.62 -0.47 12.88
C TYR A 85 -2.37 -0.79 12.07
N GLY A 86 -1.73 -1.92 12.41
CA GLY A 86 -0.63 -2.47 11.62
C GLY A 86 -1.10 -3.01 10.27
N LEU A 87 -0.18 -3.13 9.31
CA LEU A 87 -0.50 -3.62 7.97
C LEU A 87 -1.18 -5.00 8.01
N PHE A 88 -0.63 -5.93 8.79
CA PHE A 88 -1.15 -7.29 8.87
C PHE A 88 -2.51 -7.39 9.56
N PHE A 89 -2.84 -6.46 10.47
CA PHE A 89 -4.19 -6.35 11.01
C PHE A 89 -5.20 -6.04 9.90
N ILE A 90 -4.93 -5.00 9.10
CA ILE A 90 -5.81 -4.58 8.01
C ILE A 90 -5.93 -5.70 6.95
N LEU A 91 -4.81 -6.30 6.54
CA LEU A 91 -4.82 -7.40 5.57
C LEU A 91 -5.61 -8.62 6.08
N ARG A 92 -5.57 -8.90 7.38
CA ARG A 92 -6.37 -9.98 7.99
C ARG A 92 -7.87 -9.69 7.90
N VAL A 93 -8.28 -8.46 8.22
CA VAL A 93 -9.67 -8.01 8.11
C VAL A 93 -10.15 -8.13 6.67
N LEU A 94 -9.37 -7.61 5.72
CA LEU A 94 -9.72 -7.64 4.29
C LEU A 94 -9.77 -9.07 3.75
N ALA A 95 -8.88 -9.95 4.18
CA ALA A 95 -8.93 -11.35 3.80
C ALA A 95 -10.24 -12.03 4.25
N GLU A 96 -10.74 -11.75 5.45
CA GLU A 96 -12.05 -12.26 5.90
C GLU A 96 -13.23 -11.54 5.26
N TYR A 97 -13.05 -10.32 4.77
CA TYR A 97 -14.07 -9.63 4.00
C TYR A 97 -14.24 -10.26 2.61
N PHE A 98 -13.13 -10.56 1.93
CA PHE A 98 -13.14 -11.15 0.58
C PHE A 98 -13.36 -12.67 0.56
N LEU A 99 -13.08 -13.37 1.66
CA LEU A 99 -13.54 -14.74 1.88
C LEU A 99 -14.88 -14.63 2.62
N PRO A 100 -16.05 -14.72 1.96
CA PRO A 100 -17.35 -14.36 2.52
C PRO A 100 -17.85 -15.35 3.59
N LEU A 101 -17.11 -15.47 4.69
CA LEU A 101 -17.30 -16.39 5.80
C LEU A 101 -18.20 -15.78 6.88
N HIS A 102 -18.30 -14.45 6.93
CA HIS A 102 -19.01 -13.70 7.95
C HIS A 102 -19.76 -12.53 7.33
N THR A 103 -20.88 -12.12 7.96
CA THR A 103 -21.53 -10.86 7.62
C THR A 103 -20.63 -9.68 8.00
N VAL A 104 -20.79 -8.54 7.32
CA VAL A 104 -20.05 -7.30 7.61
C VAL A 104 -20.18 -6.91 9.09
N GLY A 105 -21.37 -7.02 9.68
CA GLY A 105 -21.59 -6.72 11.10
C GLY A 105 -20.82 -7.63 12.03
N LYS A 106 -20.83 -8.95 11.77
CA LYS A 106 -20.07 -9.93 12.57
C LYS A 106 -18.56 -9.72 12.44
N LEU A 107 -18.09 -9.38 11.24
CA LEU A 107 -16.70 -9.03 10.97
C LEU A 107 -16.29 -7.78 11.77
N CYS A 108 -17.04 -6.70 11.65
CA CYS A 108 -16.76 -5.44 12.32
C CYS A 108 -16.73 -5.58 13.85
N SER A 109 -17.72 -6.29 14.42
CA SER A 109 -17.77 -6.58 15.86
C SER A 109 -16.58 -7.41 16.32
N ARG A 110 -16.20 -8.47 15.58
CA ARG A 110 -15.05 -9.32 15.92
C ARG A 110 -13.72 -8.56 15.95
N PHE A 111 -13.53 -7.63 15.01
CA PHE A 111 -12.29 -6.87 14.89
C PHE A 111 -12.33 -5.53 15.63
N GLY A 112 -13.44 -5.16 16.26
CA GLY A 112 -13.58 -3.89 16.97
C GLY A 112 -13.47 -2.66 16.06
N ILE A 113 -13.95 -2.77 14.82
CA ILE A 113 -13.86 -1.71 13.81
C ILE A 113 -15.24 -1.22 13.37
N SER A 114 -15.33 0.01 12.86
CA SER A 114 -16.56 0.50 12.23
C SER A 114 -16.71 -0.04 10.80
N VAL A 115 -17.96 -0.11 10.34
CA VAL A 115 -18.30 -0.47 8.95
C VAL A 115 -17.67 0.53 7.95
N SER A 116 -17.70 1.83 8.29
CA SER A 116 -17.09 2.88 7.46
C SER A 116 -15.58 2.68 7.29
N MET A 117 -14.88 2.27 8.36
CA MET A 117 -13.45 2.02 8.30
C MET A 117 -13.12 0.78 7.45
N LEU A 118 -13.92 -0.28 7.58
CA LEU A 118 -13.80 -1.47 6.73
C LEU A 118 -13.91 -1.10 5.24
N TYR A 119 -14.94 -0.35 4.85
CA TYR A 119 -15.10 0.03 3.44
C TYR A 119 -14.01 0.97 2.95
N ARG A 120 -13.56 1.91 3.79
CA ARG A 120 -12.39 2.75 3.47
C ARG A 120 -11.15 1.91 3.17
N TRP A 121 -10.87 0.89 3.99
CA TRP A 121 -9.74 -0.01 3.75
C TRP A 121 -9.92 -0.88 2.51
N ARG A 122 -11.14 -1.37 2.26
CA ARG A 122 -11.46 -2.14 1.05
C ARG A 122 -11.17 -1.32 -0.20
N ASP A 123 -11.68 -0.09 -0.26
CA ASP A 123 -11.57 0.76 -1.43
C ASP A 123 -10.11 1.16 -1.68
N LEU A 124 -9.39 1.51 -0.61
CA LEU A 124 -7.96 1.79 -0.68
C LEU A 124 -7.15 0.58 -1.16
N PHE A 125 -7.44 -0.61 -0.62
CA PHE A 125 -6.76 -1.84 -1.03
C PHE A 125 -7.00 -2.16 -2.51
N LEU A 126 -8.23 -1.99 -3.00
CA LEU A 126 -8.56 -2.25 -4.40
C LEU A 126 -7.82 -1.28 -5.34
N SER A 127 -7.71 0.01 -4.98
CA SER A 127 -6.89 0.98 -5.71
C SER A 127 -5.42 0.58 -5.74
N HIS A 128 -4.81 0.37 -4.57
CA HIS A 128 -3.39 0.02 -4.47
C HIS A 128 -3.07 -1.31 -5.16
N LYS A 129 -3.97 -2.30 -5.10
CA LYS A 129 -3.80 -3.58 -5.80
C LYS A 129 -3.73 -3.39 -7.32
N GLN A 130 -4.59 -2.53 -7.88
CA GLN A 130 -4.59 -2.24 -9.30
C GLN A 130 -3.30 -1.51 -9.72
N GLU A 131 -2.90 -0.50 -8.96
CA GLU A 131 -1.67 0.26 -9.20
C GLU A 131 -0.44 -0.65 -9.13
N TRP A 132 -0.32 -1.46 -8.06
CA TRP A 132 0.80 -2.36 -7.86
C TRP A 132 0.96 -3.38 -8.98
N LEU A 133 -0.14 -4.05 -9.36
CA LEU A 133 -0.11 -5.02 -10.46
C LEU A 133 0.25 -4.35 -11.80
N GLY A 134 -0.23 -3.13 -12.05
CA GLY A 134 0.14 -2.36 -13.22
C GLY A 134 1.63 -2.00 -13.26
N MET A 135 2.20 -1.57 -12.13
CA MET A 135 3.63 -1.24 -12.02
C MET A 135 4.53 -2.45 -12.25
N LEU A 136 4.18 -3.62 -11.69
CA LEU A 136 4.96 -4.85 -11.89
C LEU A 136 4.96 -5.26 -13.36
N VAL A 137 3.79 -5.30 -14.01
CA VAL A 137 3.69 -5.62 -15.43
C VAL A 137 4.50 -4.63 -16.27
N SER A 138 4.45 -3.34 -15.95
CA SER A 138 5.24 -2.32 -16.64
C SER A 138 6.75 -2.50 -16.46
N ALA A 139 7.20 -2.90 -15.26
CA ALA A 139 8.62 -3.12 -14.98
C ALA A 139 9.18 -4.35 -15.70
N GLU A 140 8.37 -5.40 -15.84
CA GLU A 140 8.73 -6.64 -16.53
C GLU A 140 8.62 -6.54 -18.06
N THR A 141 7.87 -5.57 -18.58
CA THR A 141 7.61 -5.43 -20.02
C THR A 141 8.53 -4.41 -20.67
N ALA A 142 9.42 -4.86 -21.56
CA ALA A 142 10.23 -3.94 -22.38
C ALA A 142 9.34 -3.07 -23.29
N PRO A 143 9.63 -1.77 -23.47
CA PRO A 143 8.82 -0.89 -24.33
C PRO A 143 8.62 -1.41 -25.75
N SER A 144 9.66 -2.01 -26.34
CA SER A 144 9.59 -2.60 -27.69
C SER A 144 8.68 -3.83 -27.75
N ALA A 145 8.64 -4.65 -26.69
CA ALA A 145 7.74 -5.80 -26.61
C ALA A 145 6.29 -5.34 -26.49
N PHE A 146 6.01 -4.32 -25.68
CA PHE A 146 4.68 -3.73 -25.55
C PHE A 146 4.18 -3.15 -26.89
N ILE A 147 5.02 -2.37 -27.59
CA ILE A 147 4.68 -1.79 -28.90
C ILE A 147 4.39 -2.89 -29.92
N LYS A 148 5.25 -3.91 -30.02
CA LYS A 148 5.01 -5.06 -30.91
C LYS A 148 3.68 -5.72 -30.57
N GLY A 149 3.41 -5.97 -29.30
CA GLY A 149 2.14 -6.50 -28.83
C GLY A 149 0.96 -5.69 -29.37
N LEU A 150 0.96 -4.38 -29.18
CA LEU A 150 -0.10 -3.49 -29.68
C LEU A 150 -0.25 -3.54 -31.21
N CYS A 151 0.85 -3.49 -31.96
CA CYS A 151 0.81 -3.50 -33.43
C CYS A 151 0.32 -4.83 -34.03
N PHE A 152 0.50 -5.94 -33.33
CA PHE A 152 0.11 -7.28 -33.79
C PHE A 152 -1.19 -7.81 -33.12
N LEU A 153 -1.91 -6.99 -32.36
CA LEU A 153 -3.22 -7.36 -31.82
C LEU A 153 -4.26 -7.47 -32.94
N GLU A 154 -4.74 -8.68 -33.22
CA GLU A 154 -5.80 -8.92 -34.23
C GLU A 154 -7.07 -8.09 -33.96
N ARG A 155 -7.40 -7.86 -32.68
CA ARG A 155 -8.58 -7.08 -32.25
C ARG A 155 -8.19 -5.92 -31.34
N TYR A 156 -7.34 -5.01 -31.82
CA TYR A 156 -6.83 -3.86 -31.06
C TYR A 156 -7.90 -3.09 -30.29
N SER A 157 -9.05 -2.77 -30.91
CA SER A 157 -10.12 -2.00 -30.26
C SER A 157 -10.64 -2.69 -29.00
N ILE A 158 -11.02 -3.97 -29.11
CA ILE A 158 -11.63 -4.72 -28.00
C ILE A 158 -10.58 -5.14 -26.96
N SER A 159 -9.41 -5.59 -27.43
CA SER A 159 -8.37 -6.13 -26.55
C SER A 159 -7.58 -5.05 -25.81
N PHE A 160 -7.61 -3.80 -26.26
CA PHE A 160 -6.84 -2.71 -25.65
C PHE A 160 -7.59 -1.38 -25.60
N ALA A 161 -7.95 -0.81 -26.76
CA ALA A 161 -8.33 0.60 -26.83
C ALA A 161 -9.61 0.94 -26.04
N CYS A 162 -10.65 0.11 -26.14
CA CYS A 162 -11.91 0.32 -25.43
C CYS A 162 -11.69 0.25 -23.92
N GLN A 163 -10.94 -0.75 -23.44
CA GLN A 163 -10.64 -0.89 -22.02
C GLN A 163 -9.80 0.29 -21.50
N PHE A 164 -8.81 0.74 -22.29
CA PHE A 164 -7.99 1.90 -21.94
C PHE A 164 -8.84 3.17 -21.82
N VAL A 165 -9.74 3.42 -22.77
CA VAL A 165 -10.64 4.58 -22.74
C VAL A 165 -11.61 4.50 -21.56
N LEU A 166 -12.19 3.32 -21.28
CA LEU A 166 -13.08 3.12 -20.14
C LEU A 166 -12.38 3.43 -18.80
N LEU A 167 -11.11 3.05 -18.67
CA LEU A 167 -10.35 3.24 -17.43
C LEU A 167 -9.74 4.65 -17.30
N SER A 168 -9.50 5.36 -18.40
CA SER A 168 -8.74 6.62 -18.39
C SER A 168 -9.48 7.85 -18.92
N ALA A 169 -10.68 7.66 -19.50
CA ALA A 169 -11.48 8.69 -20.18
C ALA A 169 -10.74 9.43 -21.31
N ARG A 170 -9.69 8.82 -21.87
CA ARG A 170 -8.88 9.35 -22.98
C ARG A 170 -8.32 8.23 -23.85
N SER A 171 -7.88 8.57 -25.05
CA SER A 171 -7.19 7.62 -25.91
C SER A 171 -5.73 7.46 -25.56
N PHE A 172 -5.16 6.32 -25.95
CA PHE A 172 -3.74 6.09 -25.77
C PHE A 172 -2.93 7.14 -26.54
N LEU A 173 -1.92 7.73 -25.89
CA LEU A 173 -1.13 8.88 -26.37
C LEU A 173 -1.87 10.21 -26.57
N GLN A 174 -3.12 10.32 -26.12
CA GLN A 174 -3.84 11.58 -26.16
C GLN A 174 -3.24 12.59 -25.18
N SER A 175 -2.70 13.68 -25.69
CA SER A 175 -2.02 14.72 -24.92
C SER A 175 -2.95 15.84 -24.42
N HIS A 176 -4.06 16.08 -25.10
CA HIS A 176 -5.05 17.11 -24.73
C HIS A 176 -6.13 16.57 -23.79
N ARG A 177 -6.80 17.49 -23.07
CA ARG A 177 -7.84 17.16 -22.07
C ARG A 177 -9.22 16.84 -22.65
N ASN A 178 -9.47 17.10 -23.94
CA ASN A 178 -10.78 16.82 -24.53
C ASN A 178 -11.08 15.31 -24.43
N PRO A 179 -12.31 14.89 -24.13
CA PRO A 179 -12.66 13.47 -24.11
C PRO A 179 -12.36 12.79 -25.47
N ALA A 180 -12.14 11.49 -25.43
CA ALA A 180 -12.02 10.69 -26.64
C ALA A 180 -13.42 10.49 -27.28
N ASP A 181 -13.98 11.55 -27.87
CA ASP A 181 -15.32 11.57 -28.47
C ASP A 181 -15.36 10.91 -29.87
N TYR A 182 -14.80 9.70 -30.02
CA TYR A 182 -14.92 8.92 -31.26
C TYR A 182 -15.64 7.59 -31.04
N ARG A 183 -16.31 7.14 -32.10
CA ARG A 183 -17.01 5.85 -32.16
C ARG A 183 -16.01 4.72 -31.92
N GLN A 184 -16.20 3.95 -30.86
CA GLN A 184 -15.53 2.66 -30.68
C GLN A 184 -16.13 1.68 -31.69
N GLU A 185 -15.66 1.68 -32.93
CA GLU A 185 -16.14 0.72 -33.93
C GLU A 185 -15.64 -0.68 -33.56
N PHE A 186 -16.60 -1.55 -33.23
CA PHE A 186 -16.40 -2.98 -33.10
C PHE A 186 -16.17 -3.56 -34.49
N PHE A 187 -14.91 -3.86 -34.83
CA PHE A 187 -14.56 -4.83 -35.87
C PHE A 187 -14.19 -6.17 -35.19
#